data_AF-A0A0K8MFA2-F1
#
_entry.id   AF-A0A0K8MFA2-F1
#
_cell.length_a   1.000
_cell.length_b   1.000
_cell.length_c   1.000
_cell.angle_alpha   90.00
_cell.angle_beta   90.00
_cell.angle_gamma   90.00
#
_symmetry.space_group_name_H-M   'P 1'
#
loop_
_entity.id
_entity.type
_entity.pdbx_description
1 polymer ?
#
loop_
_entity_poly.entity_id
_entity_poly.type
_entity_poly.pdbx_seq_one_letter_code
_entity_poly.pdbx_strand_id
1 'polypeptide(L)'
;MTNVRHQDQLTAREKAVYMALPFGQENAIKVHALAKKVGIPVRRLYSILSHLSEQGYLVGSLRNQQGGVYRIVNSDEYFYTLNMLRNNAKSYERRVNGLEQHRERFE
;
A
#
# COMPACT_ATOMS: atom_id res chain seq x y z
N MET A 1 -1.48 -20.84 8.92
CA MET A 1 -2.75 -20.40 8.31
C MET A 1 -2.80 -18.88 8.40
N THR A 2 -2.58 -18.19 7.29
CA THR A 2 -2.72 -16.72 7.24
C THR A 2 -4.21 -16.42 7.31
N ASN A 3 -4.68 -15.87 8.43
CA ASN A 3 -6.06 -15.40 8.57
C ASN A 3 -6.32 -14.35 7.49
N VAL A 4 -6.98 -14.72 6.39
CA VAL A 4 -7.50 -13.77 5.41
C VAL A 4 -8.64 -13.04 6.13
N ARG A 5 -8.37 -11.83 6.63
CA ARG A 5 -9.36 -11.05 7.39
C ARG A 5 -10.48 -10.59 6.46
N HIS A 6 -11.71 -10.99 6.78
CA HIS A 6 -12.92 -10.59 6.06
C HIS A 6 -13.21 -9.08 6.25
N GLN A 7 -13.99 -8.48 5.35
CA GLN A 7 -14.31 -7.03 5.32
C GLN A 7 -14.92 -6.48 6.63
N ASP A 8 -15.35 -7.35 7.54
CA ASP A 8 -16.05 -7.00 8.78
C ASP A 8 -15.16 -6.31 9.83
N GLN A 9 -13.85 -6.26 9.60
CA GLN A 9 -12.90 -5.57 10.49
C GLN A 9 -12.60 -4.13 10.07
N LEU A 10 -13.13 -3.67 8.93
CA LEU A 10 -12.91 -2.32 8.44
C LEU A 10 -13.85 -1.33 9.10
N THR A 11 -13.32 -0.20 9.54
CA THR A 11 -14.13 0.97 9.86
C THR A 11 -14.90 1.44 8.62
N ALA A 12 -16.00 2.17 8.82
CA ALA A 12 -16.78 2.73 7.72
C ALA A 12 -15.93 3.56 6.74
N ARG A 13 -14.91 4.25 7.24
CA ARG A 13 -13.99 5.05 6.42
C ARG A 13 -13.03 4.19 5.61
N GLU A 14 -12.48 3.13 6.18
CA GLU A 14 -11.60 2.21 5.45
C GLU A 14 -12.39 1.47 4.37
N LYS A 15 -13.62 1.05 4.68
CA LYS A 15 -14.52 0.46 3.69
C LYS A 15 -14.81 1.44 2.55
N ALA A 16 -15.09 2.71 2.86
CA ALA A 16 -15.31 3.74 1.85
C ALA A 16 -14.08 3.96 0.95
N VAL A 17 -12.87 4.02 1.53
CA VAL A 17 -11.61 4.11 0.77
C VAL A 17 -11.43 2.89 -0.12
N TYR A 18 -11.53 1.68 0.45
CA TYR A 18 -11.31 0.46 -0.30
C TYR A 18 -12.30 0.33 -1.46
N MET A 19 -13.58 0.66 -1.24
CA MET A 19 -14.63 0.65 -2.29
C MET A 19 -14.48 1.75 -3.34
N ALA A 20 -13.80 2.85 -3.02
CA ALA A 20 -13.54 3.91 -3.97
C ALA A 20 -12.34 3.63 -4.89
N LEU A 21 -11.53 2.61 -4.59
CA LEU A 21 -10.42 2.18 -5.44
C LEU A 21 -10.95 1.64 -6.78
N PRO A 22 -10.39 2.08 -7.90
CA PRO A 22 -10.68 1.51 -9.21
C PRO A 22 -10.12 0.09 -9.30
N PHE A 23 -10.78 -0.76 -10.07
CA PHE A 23 -10.34 -2.12 -10.35
C PHE A 23 -9.28 -2.13 -11.44
N GLY A 24 -8.17 -2.83 -11.18
CA GLY A 24 -7.10 -2.99 -12.14
C GLY A 24 -6.15 -1.79 -12.25
N GLN A 25 -4.92 -2.10 -12.61
CA GLN A 25 -3.81 -1.16 -12.69
C GLN A 25 -4.03 -0.08 -13.75
N GLU A 26 -4.65 -0.43 -14.87
CA GLU A 26 -4.94 0.49 -15.98
C GLU A 26 -5.82 1.69 -15.54
N ASN A 27 -6.62 1.49 -14.49
CA ASN A 27 -7.55 2.49 -13.97
C ASN A 27 -7.01 3.22 -12.74
N ALA A 28 -5.72 3.04 -12.39
CA ALA A 28 -5.15 3.56 -11.15
C ALA A 28 -5.44 5.04 -10.91
N ILE A 29 -5.88 5.36 -9.70
CA ILE A 29 -6.24 6.74 -9.31
C ILE A 29 -5.11 7.39 -8.51
N LYS A 30 -4.84 8.67 -8.77
CA LYS A 30 -3.92 9.47 -7.94
C LYS A 30 -4.47 9.58 -6.51
N VAL A 31 -3.60 9.42 -5.51
CA VAL A 31 -4.00 9.50 -4.08
C VAL A 31 -4.72 10.81 -3.76
N HIS A 32 -4.28 11.94 -4.33
CA HIS A 32 -4.96 13.23 -4.15
C HIS A 32 -6.40 13.26 -4.71
N ALA A 33 -6.61 12.65 -5.88
CA ALA A 33 -7.94 12.55 -6.48
C ALA A 33 -8.85 11.62 -5.67
N LEU A 34 -8.31 10.50 -5.18
CA LEU A 34 -9.02 9.59 -4.28
C LEU A 34 -9.38 10.26 -2.95
N ALA A 35 -8.48 11.06 -2.37
CA ALA A 35 -8.72 11.81 -1.15
C ALA A 35 -9.88 12.79 -1.32
N LYS A 36 -9.92 13.52 -2.44
CA LYS A 36 -11.04 14.40 -2.80
C LYS A 36 -12.34 13.62 -2.98
N LYS A 37 -12.30 12.47 -3.67
CA LYS A 37 -13.46 11.60 -3.92
C LYS A 37 -14.07 11.05 -2.63
N VAL A 38 -13.24 10.66 -1.66
CA VAL A 38 -13.69 10.07 -0.38
C VAL A 38 -13.93 11.15 0.70
N GLY A 39 -13.48 12.38 0.48
CA GLY A 39 -13.65 13.48 1.43
C GLY A 39 -12.77 13.36 2.68
N ILE A 40 -11.53 12.85 2.54
CA ILE A 40 -10.59 12.70 3.65
C ILE A 40 -9.23 13.36 3.36
N PRO A 41 -8.49 13.82 4.39
CA PRO A 41 -7.15 14.35 4.19
C PRO A 41 -6.20 13.33 3.57
N VAL A 42 -5.35 13.78 2.64
CA VAL A 42 -4.38 12.93 1.91
C VAL A 42 -3.49 12.11 2.86
N ARG A 43 -2.98 12.74 3.93
CA ARG A 43 -2.16 12.05 4.95
C ARG A 43 -2.91 10.88 5.58
N ARG A 44 -4.20 11.06 5.89
CA ARG A 44 -5.05 10.01 6.46
C ARG A 44 -5.32 8.90 5.44
N LEU A 45 -5.50 9.26 4.16
CA LEU A 45 -5.67 8.29 3.10
C LEU A 45 -4.44 7.38 2.95
N TYR A 46 -3.22 7.92 3.02
CA TYR A 46 -2.01 7.10 3.02
C TYR A 46 -1.98 6.09 4.17
N SER A 47 -2.32 6.51 5.40
CA SER A 47 -2.39 5.60 6.54
C SER A 47 -3.42 4.49 6.34
N ILE A 48 -4.60 4.82 5.81
CA ILE A 48 -5.64 3.82 5.50
C ILE A 48 -5.17 2.84 4.43
N LEU A 49 -4.55 3.33 3.35
CA LEU A 49 -4.05 2.46 2.27
C LEU A 49 -2.93 1.53 2.77
N SER A 50 -2.04 2.03 3.62
CA SER A 50 -1.00 1.20 4.28
C SER A 50 -1.65 0.12 5.13
N HIS A 51 -2.60 0.51 5.99
CA HIS A 51 -3.28 -0.42 6.86
C HIS A 51 -4.04 -1.51 6.07
N LEU A 52 -4.77 -1.13 5.02
CA LEU A 52 -5.42 -2.08 4.13
C LEU A 52 -4.42 -3.09 3.53
N SER A 53 -3.28 -2.63 3.04
CA SER A 53 -2.23 -3.50 2.48
C SER A 53 -1.62 -4.43 3.55
N GLU A 54 -1.32 -3.91 4.74
CA GLU A 54 -0.80 -4.69 5.88
C GLU A 54 -1.78 -5.79 6.34
N GLN A 55 -3.08 -5.52 6.23
CA GLN A 55 -4.13 -6.49 6.55
C GLN A 55 -4.42 -7.49 5.41
N GLY A 56 -3.70 -7.40 4.29
CA GLY A 56 -3.84 -8.31 3.15
C GLY A 56 -4.98 -7.99 2.20
N TYR A 57 -5.58 -6.80 2.28
CA TYR A 57 -6.52 -6.35 1.24
C TYR A 57 -5.77 -6.10 -0.07
N LEU A 58 -6.44 -6.41 -1.17
CA LEU A 58 -5.89 -6.36 -2.53
C LEU A 58 -5.71 -4.92 -3.03
N VAL A 59 -4.72 -4.22 -2.48
CA VAL A 59 -4.37 -2.84 -2.82
C VAL A 59 -3.03 -2.81 -3.55
N GLY A 60 -3.06 -2.41 -4.81
CA GLY A 60 -1.87 -2.19 -5.63
C GLY A 60 -1.48 -0.71 -5.69
N SER A 61 -0.22 -0.45 -6.03
CA SER A 61 0.25 0.92 -6.29
C SER A 61 1.26 0.97 -7.42
N LEU A 62 1.18 1.99 -8.26
CA LEU A 62 2.12 2.28 -9.33
C LEU A 62 3.00 3.49 -8.97
N ARG A 63 4.29 3.39 -9.29
CA ARG A 63 5.29 4.45 -9.05
C ARG A 63 5.74 5.19 -10.32
N ASN A 64 5.18 4.89 -11.48
CA ASN A 64 5.50 5.58 -12.74
C ASN A 64 4.79 6.95 -12.84
N GLN A 65 4.99 7.69 -13.95
CA GLN A 65 4.37 9.01 -14.14
C GLN A 65 2.82 8.97 -14.11
N GLN A 66 2.23 7.87 -14.60
CA GLN A 66 0.79 7.59 -14.49
C GLN A 66 0.38 7.07 -13.11
N GLY A 67 1.31 6.95 -12.16
CA GLY A 67 1.18 6.20 -10.91
C GLY A 67 -0.04 6.54 -10.07
N GLY A 68 -0.39 5.66 -9.13
CA GLY A 68 -1.65 5.74 -8.41
C GLY A 68 -1.90 4.50 -7.60
N VAL A 69 -3.12 4.36 -7.08
CA VAL A 69 -3.56 3.20 -6.31
C VAL A 69 -4.78 2.57 -6.97
N TYR A 70 -4.91 1.26 -6.82
CA TYR A 70 -5.97 0.47 -7.45
C TYR A 70 -6.23 -0.80 -6.63
N ARG A 71 -7.33 -1.48 -6.94
CA ARG A 71 -7.63 -2.81 -6.42
C ARG A 71 -7.09 -3.86 -7.38
N ILE A 72 -6.29 -4.78 -6.86
CA ILE A 72 -5.68 -5.86 -7.65
C ILE A 72 -6.77 -6.81 -8.14
N VAL A 73 -6.79 -7.12 -9.43
CA VAL A 73 -7.80 -8.01 -10.05
C VAL A 73 -7.24 -9.20 -10.80
N ASN A 74 -5.93 -9.23 -11.07
CA ASN A 74 -5.29 -10.33 -11.79
C ASN A 74 -3.94 -10.71 -11.17
N SER A 75 -3.38 -11.84 -11.63
CA SER A 75 -2.11 -12.38 -11.14
C SER A 75 -0.93 -11.46 -11.40
N ASP A 76 -0.92 -10.76 -12.53
CA ASP A 76 0.22 -9.95 -12.93
C ASP A 76 0.36 -8.74 -12.00
N GLU A 77 -0.75 -8.07 -11.70
CA GLU A 77 -0.84 -7.01 -10.71
C GLU A 77 -0.48 -7.47 -9.30
N TYR A 78 -0.90 -8.69 -8.95
CA TYR A 78 -0.60 -9.30 -7.66
C TYR A 78 0.91 -9.55 -7.51
N PHE A 79 1.52 -10.23 -8.48
CA PHE A 79 2.96 -10.52 -8.45
C PHE A 79 3.81 -9.26 -8.60
N TYR A 80 3.36 -8.29 -9.39
CA TYR A 80 3.99 -6.96 -9.45
C TYR A 80 4.04 -6.32 -8.05
N THR A 81 2.91 -6.28 -7.35
CA THR A 81 2.81 -5.68 -6.02
C THR A 81 3.68 -6.42 -5.01
N LEU A 82 3.65 -7.76 -5.01
CA LEU A 82 4.51 -8.58 -4.14
C LEU A 82 5.99 -8.33 -4.38
N ASN A 83 6.43 -8.31 -5.64
CA ASN A 83 7.84 -8.09 -5.98
C ASN A 83 8.31 -6.70 -5.58
N MET A 84 7.46 -5.68 -5.76
CA MET A 84 7.72 -4.31 -5.30
C MET A 84 7.91 -4.26 -3.78
N LEU A 85 7.03 -4.92 -3.01
CA LEU A 85 7.15 -4.99 -1.55
C LEU A 85 8.43 -5.71 -1.09
N ARG A 86 8.76 -6.85 -1.71
CA ARG A 86 10.00 -7.59 -1.44
C ARG A 86 11.24 -6.75 -1.71
N ASN A 87 11.24 -5.98 -2.80
CA ASN A 87 12.35 -5.10 -3.13
C ASN A 87 12.49 -3.94 -2.14
N ASN A 88 11.37 -3.39 -1.65
CA ASN A 88 11.41 -2.40 -0.58
C ASN A 88 11.97 -2.98 0.71
N ALA A 89 11.56 -4.19 1.11
CA ALA A 89 12.06 -4.86 2.31
C ALA A 89 13.59 -5.03 2.25
N LYS A 90 14.12 -5.57 1.15
CA LYS A 90 15.57 -5.67 0.91
C LYS A 90 16.28 -4.32 0.95
N SER A 91 15.63 -3.27 0.44
CA SER A 91 16.17 -1.90 0.48
C SER A 91 16.28 -1.38 1.91
N TYR A 92 15.26 -1.65 2.75
CA TYR A 92 15.30 -1.29 4.17
C TYR A 92 16.36 -2.07 4.93
N GLU A 93 16.51 -3.39 4.70
CA GLU A 93 17.57 -4.20 5.30
C GLU A 93 18.96 -3.64 4.99
N ARG A 94 19.25 -3.27 3.73
CA ARG A 94 20.53 -2.64 3.38
C ARG A 94 20.78 -1.33 4.13
N ARG A 95 19.74 -0.52 4.35
CA ARG A 95 19.84 0.73 5.11
C ARG A 95 20.08 0.47 6.59
N VAL A 96 19.44 -0.53 7.16
CA VAL A 96 19.70 -0.99 8.54
C VAL A 96 21.15 -1.40 8.68
N ASN A 97 21.63 -2.32 7.83
CA ASN A 97 23.01 -2.81 7.87
C ASN A 97 24.05 -1.68 7.73
N GLY A 98 23.75 -0.66 6.90
CA GLY A 98 24.62 0.51 6.76
C GLY A 98 24.70 1.36 8.03
N LEU A 99 23.60 1.49 8.78
CA LEU A 99 23.59 2.22 10.06
C LEU A 99 24.24 1.42 11.18
N GLU A 100 24.04 0.10 11.21
CA GLU A 100 24.61 -0.77 12.23
C GLU A 100 26.14 -0.80 12.22
N GLN A 101 26.78 -0.50 11.09
CA GLN A 101 28.24 -0.32 11.00
C GLN A 101 28.77 0.82 11.89
N HIS A 102 27.90 1.72 12.36
CA HIS A 102 28.25 2.83 13.23
C HIS A 102 27.87 2.60 14.69
N ARG A 103 27.46 1.38 15.07
CA ARG A 103 26.99 1.04 16.43
C ARG A 103 27.96 1.47 17.53
N GLU A 104 29.25 1.20 17.37
CA GLU A 104 30.31 1.57 18.33
C GLU A 104 30.44 3.08 18.60
N ARG A 105 29.86 3.95 17.75
CA ARG A 105 29.83 5.39 18.03
C ARG A 105 28.80 5.80 19.09
N PHE A 106 27.87 4.91 19.42
CA PHE A 106 26.72 5.18 20.28
C PHE A 106 26.61 4.18 21.45
N GLU A 107 27.53 3.22 21.55
CA GLU A 107 27.74 2.31 22.70
C GLU A 107 29.06 2.68 23.38
#